data_AF-A0A0N0VCX6-F1
#
_entry.id   AF-A0A0N0VCX6-F1
#
_cell.length_a   1.000
_cell.length_b   1.000
_cell.length_c   1.000
_cell.angle_alpha   90.00
_cell.angle_beta   90.00
_cell.angle_gamma   90.00
#
_symmetry.space_group_name_H-M   'P 1'
#
loop_
_entity.id
_entity.type
_entity.pdbx_description
1 polymer ?
#
loop_
_entity_poly.entity_id
_entity_poly.type
_entity_poly.pdbx_seq_one_letter_code
_entity_poly.pdbx_strand_id
1 'polypeptide(L)'
;MNPQVRIQHRTWLENLRAMPQDLLSLPLHTAAVELVRRMGCARHWKWSTMARHYVSIQVALLQLPLYTNQTRPVDLAREPEWRQAISGARRFERESEPQPPVPLSVEEYKRVLTAVRVDPESHAFLVLMWACAARPGDVTNLLVKDIHFAEEVAPRSVRMQVTVRRGKGARFRGP
;
A
#
# COMPACT_ATOMS: atom_id res chain seq x y z
N MET A 1 -2.05 -15.77 4.84
CA MET A 1 -1.14 -14.68 4.42
C MET A 1 -1.57 -14.20 3.04
N ASN A 2 -1.63 -12.88 2.80
CA ASN A 2 -1.99 -12.32 1.49
C ASN A 2 -1.01 -12.81 0.39
N PRO A 3 -1.49 -13.34 -0.75
CA PRO A 3 -0.64 -13.81 -1.85
C PRO A 3 0.39 -12.79 -2.33
N GLN A 4 0.04 -11.50 -2.39
CA GLN A 4 0.96 -10.44 -2.81
C GLN A 4 2.11 -10.25 -1.83
N VAL A 5 1.82 -10.33 -0.53
CA VAL A 5 2.83 -10.26 0.54
C VAL A 5 3.78 -11.47 0.45
N ARG A 6 3.24 -12.66 0.14
CA ARG A 6 4.04 -13.87 -0.06
C ARG A 6 5.02 -13.73 -1.22
N ILE A 7 4.56 -13.18 -2.35
CA ILE A 7 5.41 -12.91 -3.52
C ILE A 7 6.51 -11.93 -3.14
N GLN A 8 6.15 -10.82 -2.49
CA GLN A 8 7.12 -9.81 -2.06
C GLN A 8 8.20 -10.38 -1.13
N HIS A 9 7.82 -11.23 -0.17
CA HIS A 9 8.78 -11.88 0.72
C HIS A 9 9.75 -12.79 -0.04
N ARG A 10 9.23 -13.64 -0.94
CA ARG A 10 10.07 -14.53 -1.77
C ARG A 10 11.05 -13.75 -2.61
N THR A 11 10.60 -12.69 -3.29
CA THR A 11 11.48 -11.82 -4.07
C THR A 11 12.60 -11.23 -3.22
N TRP A 12 12.32 -10.81 -1.99
CA TRP A 12 13.38 -10.32 -1.11
C TRP A 12 14.35 -11.41 -0.67
N LEU A 13 13.87 -12.61 -0.34
CA LEU A 13 14.75 -13.73 -0.01
C LEU A 13 15.65 -14.12 -1.19
N GLU A 14 15.12 -14.08 -2.41
CA GLU A 14 15.89 -14.29 -3.64
C GLU A 14 16.94 -13.20 -3.85
N ASN A 15 16.57 -11.92 -3.66
CA ASN A 15 17.53 -10.81 -3.74
C ASN A 15 18.63 -10.89 -2.68
N LEU A 16 18.29 -11.30 -1.44
CA LEU A 16 19.27 -11.51 -0.38
C LEU A 16 20.22 -12.68 -0.70
N ARG A 17 19.70 -13.74 -1.34
CA ARG A 17 20.51 -14.88 -1.79
C ARG A 17 21.42 -14.51 -2.97
N ALA A 18 20.94 -13.66 -3.87
CA ALA A 18 21.66 -13.18 -5.05
C ALA A 18 22.38 -11.86 -4.80
N MET A 19 22.82 -11.60 -3.56
CA MET A 19 23.56 -10.39 -3.23
C MET A 19 24.85 -10.27 -4.04
N PRO A 20 25.26 -9.02 -4.39
CA PRO A 20 26.60 -8.74 -4.89
C PRO A 20 27.69 -9.33 -3.98
N GLN A 21 28.77 -9.83 -4.58
CA GLN A 21 29.82 -10.54 -3.85
C GLN A 21 30.46 -9.69 -2.74
N ASP A 22 30.57 -8.39 -2.94
CA ASP A 22 31.15 -7.47 -1.97
C ASP A 22 30.30 -7.30 -0.69
N LEU A 23 29.00 -7.64 -0.75
CA LEU A 23 28.11 -7.64 0.42
C LEU A 23 28.12 -8.96 1.19
N LEU A 24 28.61 -10.05 0.58
CA LEU A 24 28.63 -11.37 1.22
C LEU A 24 29.64 -11.47 2.37
N SER A 25 30.61 -10.58 2.42
CA SER A 25 31.59 -10.48 3.51
C SER A 25 31.08 -9.72 4.74
N LEU A 26 29.95 -9.02 4.61
CA LEU A 26 29.36 -8.21 5.68
C LEU A 26 28.39 -9.04 6.54
N PRO A 27 28.16 -8.63 7.81
CA PRO A 27 27.04 -9.15 8.58
C PRO A 27 25.72 -8.95 7.83
N LEU A 28 24.82 -9.94 7.91
CA LEU A 28 23.57 -9.95 7.13
C LEU A 28 22.73 -8.67 7.30
N HIS A 29 22.68 -8.10 8.50
CA HIS A 29 21.94 -6.86 8.75
C HIS A 29 22.55 -5.68 7.98
N THR A 30 23.87 -5.52 8.01
CA THR A 30 24.60 -4.47 7.30
C THR A 30 24.48 -4.67 5.78
N ALA A 31 24.66 -5.91 5.31
CA ALA A 31 24.50 -6.28 3.91
C ALA A 31 23.09 -5.98 3.37
N ALA A 32 22.05 -6.31 4.14
CA ALA A 32 20.67 -6.03 3.78
C ALA A 32 20.37 -4.53 3.75
N VAL A 33 20.94 -3.74 4.67
CA VAL A 33 20.82 -2.26 4.65
C VAL A 33 21.44 -1.70 3.37
N GLU A 34 22.67 -2.11 3.07
CA GLU A 34 23.40 -1.63 1.91
C GLU A 34 22.74 -2.06 0.59
N LEU A 35 22.20 -3.29 0.53
CA LEU A 35 21.43 -3.76 -0.62
C LEU A 35 20.22 -2.87 -0.89
N VAL A 36 19.41 -2.58 0.13
CA VAL A 36 18.24 -1.69 -0.01
C VAL A 36 18.67 -0.28 -0.40
N ARG A 37 19.77 0.23 0.17
CA ARG A 37 20.32 1.54 -0.18
C ARG A 37 20.73 1.60 -1.65
N ARG A 38 21.51 0.64 -2.14
CA ARG A 38 21.95 0.56 -3.54
C ARG A 38 20.76 0.48 -4.50
N MET A 39 19.81 -0.41 -4.23
CA MET A 39 18.58 -0.53 -5.02
C MET A 39 17.75 0.75 -5.00
N GLY A 40 17.65 1.39 -3.83
CA GLY A 40 16.92 2.63 -3.63
C GLY A 40 17.52 3.79 -4.40
N CYS A 41 18.84 3.96 -4.36
CA CYS A 41 19.54 4.97 -5.14
C CYS A 41 19.38 4.73 -6.65
N ALA A 42 19.61 3.49 -7.11
CA ALA A 42 19.52 3.15 -8.54
C ALA A 42 18.12 3.31 -9.13
N ARG A 43 17.07 3.13 -8.31
CA ARG A 43 15.66 3.22 -8.73
C ARG A 43 14.98 4.52 -8.26
N HIS A 44 15.73 5.46 -7.69
CA HIS A 44 15.23 6.71 -7.13
C HIS A 44 14.01 6.51 -6.20
N TRP A 45 14.12 5.54 -5.28
CA TRP A 45 13.05 5.25 -4.34
C TRP A 45 12.82 6.40 -3.35
N LYS A 46 11.55 6.72 -3.10
CA LYS A 46 11.15 7.56 -1.97
C LYS A 46 11.50 6.86 -0.65
N TRP A 47 11.72 7.63 0.41
CA TRP A 47 12.00 7.09 1.75
C TRP A 47 10.91 6.15 2.27
N SER A 48 9.64 6.42 1.95
CA SER A 48 8.52 5.52 2.26
C SER A 48 8.65 4.14 1.60
N THR A 49 9.17 4.08 0.38
CA THR A 49 9.46 2.82 -0.33
C THR A 49 10.61 2.08 0.35
N MET A 50 11.69 2.77 0.72
CA MET A 50 12.81 2.17 1.46
C MET A 50 12.35 1.60 2.81
N ALA A 51 11.61 2.40 3.60
CA ALA A 51 11.07 1.97 4.89
C ALA A 51 10.18 0.72 4.77
N ARG A 52 9.33 0.66 3.73
CA ARG A 52 8.51 -0.52 3.43
C ARG A 52 9.35 -1.74 3.10
N HIS A 53 10.43 -1.58 2.34
CA HIS A 53 11.33 -2.67 1.97
C HIS A 53 12.10 -3.22 3.17
N TYR A 54 12.60 -2.36 4.06
CA TYR A 54 13.20 -2.82 5.32
C TYR A 54 12.21 -3.68 6.13
N VAL A 55 10.99 -3.20 6.35
CA VAL A 55 9.98 -3.97 7.08
C VAL A 55 9.67 -5.30 6.37
N SER A 56 9.59 -5.30 5.04
CA SER A 56 9.32 -6.51 4.25
C SER A 56 10.43 -7.55 4.39
N ILE A 57 11.70 -7.12 4.35
CA ILE A 57 12.86 -8.00 4.56
C ILE A 57 12.85 -8.59 5.97
N GLN A 58 12.64 -7.75 6.99
CA GLN A 58 12.58 -8.20 8.38
C GLN A 58 11.51 -9.27 8.58
N VAL A 59 10.30 -9.06 8.05
CA VAL A 59 9.21 -10.04 8.16
C VAL A 59 9.52 -11.29 7.33
N ALA A 60 10.08 -11.16 6.13
CA ALA A 60 10.45 -12.32 5.30
C ALA A 60 11.47 -13.23 5.99
N LEU A 61 12.47 -12.64 6.65
CA LEU A 61 13.50 -13.36 7.41
C LEU A 61 12.97 -13.94 8.74
N LEU A 62 12.07 -13.23 9.41
CA LEU A 62 11.37 -13.76 10.58
C LEU A 62 10.47 -14.95 10.21
N GLN A 63 9.95 -14.95 8.98
CA GLN A 63 9.10 -16.02 8.43
C GLN A 63 9.88 -17.00 7.53
N LEU A 64 11.22 -17.00 7.60
CA LEU A 64 12.07 -17.86 6.78
C LEU A 64 11.66 -19.35 6.80
N PRO A 65 11.20 -19.93 7.94
CA PRO A 65 10.71 -21.31 7.97
C PRO A 65 9.47 -21.60 7.12
N LEU A 66 8.70 -20.57 6.73
CA LEU A 66 7.55 -20.73 5.83
C LEU A 66 7.95 -20.78 4.35
N TYR A 67 9.18 -20.40 4.03
CA TYR A 67 9.64 -20.26 2.65
C TYR A 67 10.80 -21.18 2.28
N THR A 68 11.47 -21.76 3.27
CA THR A 68 12.70 -22.53 3.09
C THR A 68 12.73 -23.74 4.03
N ASN A 69 13.78 -24.55 3.95
CA ASN A 69 14.07 -25.64 4.88
C ASN A 69 14.73 -25.18 6.19
N GLN A 70 14.98 -23.88 6.37
CA GLN A 70 15.55 -23.35 7.60
C GLN A 70 14.51 -23.40 8.72
N THR A 71 14.86 -24.01 9.84
CA THR A 71 13.95 -24.17 10.99
C THR A 71 13.92 -22.95 11.90
N ARG A 72 14.97 -22.12 11.86
CA ARG A 72 15.10 -20.96 12.73
C ARG A 72 14.77 -19.66 11.98
N PRO A 73 13.97 -18.77 12.58
CA PRO A 73 13.76 -17.44 12.04
C PRO A 73 15.01 -16.57 12.23
N VAL A 74 15.16 -15.58 11.37
CA VAL A 74 16.21 -14.55 11.49
C VAL A 74 15.54 -13.23 11.88
N ASP A 75 15.82 -12.77 13.09
CA ASP A 75 15.21 -11.56 13.66
C ASP A 75 16.18 -10.38 13.62
N LEU A 76 16.15 -9.62 12.52
CA LEU A 76 16.98 -8.43 12.35
C LEU A 76 16.64 -7.30 13.32
N ALA A 77 15.47 -7.32 13.97
CA ALA A 77 15.09 -6.26 14.90
C ALA A 77 15.99 -6.20 16.15
N ARG A 78 16.71 -7.29 16.45
CA ARG A 78 17.69 -7.36 17.53
C ARG A 78 18.96 -6.56 17.22
N GLU A 79 19.26 -6.38 15.93
CA GLU A 79 20.48 -5.73 15.47
C GLU A 79 20.37 -4.19 15.59
N PRO A 80 21.30 -3.51 16.29
CA PRO A 80 21.26 -2.06 16.45
C PRO A 80 21.33 -1.30 15.12
N GLU A 81 22.21 -1.70 14.20
CA GLU A 81 22.37 -1.05 12.89
C GLU A 81 21.08 -1.13 12.07
N TRP A 82 20.41 -2.28 12.08
CA TRP A 82 19.14 -2.48 11.40
C TRP A 82 18.04 -1.54 11.94
N ARG A 83 17.93 -1.45 13.27
CA ARG A 83 16.99 -0.53 13.93
C ARG A 83 17.27 0.93 13.58
N GLN A 84 18.54 1.32 13.53
CA GLN A 84 18.94 2.67 13.12
C GLN A 84 18.57 2.96 11.66
N ALA A 85 18.82 2.02 10.74
CA ALA A 85 18.46 2.17 9.33
C ALA A 85 16.95 2.36 9.12
N ILE A 86 16.12 1.55 9.80
CA ILE A 86 14.65 1.72 9.76
C ILE A 86 14.22 3.05 10.37
N SER A 87 14.79 3.43 11.51
CA SER A 87 14.46 4.68 12.19
C SER A 87 14.80 5.89 11.30
N GLY A 88 15.98 5.89 10.68
CA GLY A 88 16.41 6.90 9.73
C GLY A 88 15.49 7.00 8.52
N ALA A 89 15.17 5.87 7.87
CA ALA A 89 14.25 5.86 6.73
C ALA A 89 12.86 6.40 7.10
N ARG A 90 12.32 6.04 8.27
CA ARG A 90 11.04 6.57 8.76
C ARG A 90 11.09 8.04 9.12
N ARG A 91 12.24 8.53 9.62
CA ARG A 91 12.44 9.96 9.89
C ARG A 91 12.39 10.74 8.59
N PHE A 92 13.20 10.34 7.60
CA PHE A 92 13.22 11.00 6.30
C PHE A 92 11.90 10.86 5.55
N GLU A 93 11.17 9.75 5.71
CA GLU A 93 9.80 9.60 5.20
C GLU A 93 8.87 10.68 5.76
N ARG A 94 8.94 10.99 7.07
CA ARG A 94 8.13 12.04 7.69
C ARG A 94 8.54 13.46 7.28
N GLU A 95 9.83 13.66 7.06
CA GLU A 95 10.40 14.94 6.62
C GLU A 95 10.20 15.19 5.12
N SER A 96 9.89 14.15 4.34
CA SER A 96 9.61 14.27 2.91
C SER A 96 8.27 14.96 2.68
N GLU A 97 8.26 16.00 1.84
CA GLU A 97 7.02 16.66 1.44
C GLU A 97 6.10 15.68 0.70
N PRO A 98 4.85 15.50 1.16
CA PRO A 98 3.85 14.77 0.40
C PRO A 98 3.63 15.48 -0.94
N GLN A 99 3.72 14.72 -2.03
CA GLN A 99 3.33 15.17 -3.37
C GLN A 99 2.03 14.46 -3.75
N PRO A 100 0.87 14.88 -3.20
CA PRO A 100 -0.41 14.35 -3.64
C PRO A 100 -0.66 14.73 -5.10
N PRO A 101 -1.45 13.94 -5.85
CA PRO A 101 -1.90 14.34 -7.16
C PRO A 101 -2.74 15.63 -7.06
N VAL A 102 -2.69 16.45 -8.11
CA VAL A 102 -3.49 17.68 -8.18
C VAL A 102 -4.98 17.32 -8.06
N PRO A 103 -5.75 18.02 -7.20
CA PRO A 103 -7.18 17.80 -7.10
C PRO A 103 -7.88 18.04 -8.44
N LEU A 104 -8.85 17.18 -8.76
CA LEU A 104 -9.66 17.32 -9.95
C LEU A 104 -10.69 18.45 -9.77
N SER A 105 -10.83 19.33 -10.75
CA SER A 105 -11.91 20.33 -10.74
C SER A 105 -13.29 19.69 -10.99
N VAL A 106 -14.36 20.40 -10.65
CA VAL A 106 -15.73 19.93 -10.89
C VAL A 106 -15.98 19.78 -12.40
N GLU A 107 -15.42 20.68 -13.21
CA GLU A 107 -15.53 20.67 -14.66
C GLU A 107 -14.78 19.49 -15.27
N GLU A 108 -13.58 19.20 -14.77
CA GLU A 108 -12.81 18.01 -15.17
C GLU A 108 -13.54 16.73 -14.80
N TYR A 109 -14.09 16.65 -13.59
CA TYR A 109 -14.90 15.52 -13.17
C TYR A 109 -16.11 15.30 -14.10
N LYS A 110 -16.87 16.36 -14.41
CA LYS A 110 -18.03 16.27 -15.31
C LYS A 110 -17.63 15.80 -16.72
N ARG A 111 -16.47 16.25 -17.23
CA ARG A 111 -15.93 15.80 -18.52
C ARG A 111 -15.62 14.31 -18.51
N VAL A 112 -14.90 13.83 -17.49
CA VAL A 112 -14.57 12.40 -17.35
C VAL A 112 -15.84 11.56 -17.19
N LEU A 113 -16.77 11.99 -16.34
CA LEU A 113 -18.04 11.30 -16.11
C LEU A 113 -18.86 11.15 -17.39
N THR A 114 -18.89 12.21 -18.22
CA THR A 114 -19.58 12.17 -19.52
C THR A 114 -18.89 11.20 -20.49
N ALA A 115 -17.56 11.18 -20.51
CA ALA A 115 -16.80 10.31 -21.40
C ALA A 115 -17.00 8.81 -21.08
N VAL A 116 -17.15 8.46 -19.81
CA VAL A 116 -17.38 7.07 -19.38
C VAL A 116 -18.86 6.69 -19.33
N ARG A 117 -19.78 7.54 -19.77
CA ARG A 117 -21.24 7.28 -19.68
C ARG A 117 -21.68 6.01 -20.41
N VAL A 118 -20.95 5.61 -21.45
CA VAL A 118 -21.21 4.39 -22.23
C VAL A 118 -20.80 3.11 -21.47
N ASP A 119 -20.02 3.23 -20.40
CA ASP A 119 -19.65 2.15 -19.49
C ASP A 119 -20.32 2.36 -18.12
N PRO A 120 -21.47 1.71 -17.87
CA PRO A 120 -22.25 1.91 -16.65
C PRO A 120 -21.48 1.60 -15.37
N GLU A 121 -20.55 0.63 -15.41
CA GLU A 121 -19.76 0.24 -14.24
C GLU A 121 -18.77 1.33 -13.86
N SER A 122 -17.95 1.79 -14.81
CA SER A 122 -17.03 2.92 -14.59
C SER A 122 -17.77 4.20 -14.20
N HIS A 123 -18.92 4.46 -14.82
CA HIS A 123 -19.75 5.61 -14.48
C HIS A 123 -20.25 5.53 -13.02
N ALA A 124 -20.84 4.41 -12.61
CA ALA A 124 -21.29 4.22 -11.23
C ALA A 124 -20.11 4.31 -10.23
N PHE A 125 -18.96 3.72 -10.58
CA PHE A 125 -17.76 3.74 -9.76
C PHE A 125 -17.27 5.18 -9.50
N LEU A 126 -17.20 6.01 -10.53
CA LEU A 126 -16.81 7.43 -10.40
C LEU A 126 -17.83 8.23 -9.59
N VAL A 127 -19.13 8.01 -9.80
CA VAL A 127 -20.18 8.68 -9.03
C VAL A 127 -20.06 8.36 -7.54
N LEU A 128 -19.89 7.09 -7.19
CA LEU A 128 -19.73 6.65 -5.80
C LEU A 128 -18.46 7.22 -5.16
N MET A 129 -17.33 7.20 -5.90
CA MET A 129 -16.08 7.80 -5.42
C MET A 129 -16.22 9.30 -5.15
N TRP A 130 -16.83 10.05 -6.07
CA TRP A 130 -16.98 11.49 -5.97
C TRP A 130 -17.99 11.89 -4.87
N ALA A 131 -19.18 11.29 -4.88
CA ALA A 131 -20.25 11.62 -3.95
C ALA A 131 -19.92 11.26 -2.49
N CYS A 132 -19.13 10.21 -2.27
CA CYS A 132 -18.80 9.73 -0.93
C CYS A 132 -17.35 10.05 -0.50
N ALA A 133 -16.56 10.75 -1.32
CA ALA A 133 -15.12 10.93 -1.13
C ALA A 133 -14.38 9.60 -0.85
N ALA A 134 -14.84 8.53 -1.50
CA ALA A 134 -14.40 7.16 -1.24
C ALA A 134 -13.14 6.80 -2.05
N ARG A 135 -12.27 5.95 -1.50
CA ARG A 135 -11.15 5.40 -2.27
C ARG A 135 -11.66 4.28 -3.20
N PRO A 136 -10.93 3.94 -4.28
CA PRO A 136 -11.31 2.83 -5.15
C PRO A 136 -11.55 1.52 -4.39
N GLY A 137 -10.70 1.23 -3.41
CA GLY A 137 -10.84 0.04 -2.56
C GLY A 137 -12.07 0.07 -1.65
N ASP A 138 -12.58 1.24 -1.27
CA ASP A 138 -13.81 1.34 -0.48
C ASP A 138 -15.01 0.95 -1.35
N VAL A 139 -15.10 1.51 -2.56
CA VAL A 139 -16.18 1.21 -3.53
C VAL A 139 -16.16 -0.26 -3.96
N THR A 140 -14.98 -0.82 -4.24
CA THR A 140 -14.83 -2.23 -4.65
C THR A 140 -15.31 -3.22 -3.58
N ASN A 141 -15.34 -2.81 -2.31
CA ASN A 141 -15.78 -3.66 -1.20
C ASN A 141 -17.25 -3.48 -0.83
N LEU A 142 -17.97 -2.54 -1.44
CA LEU A 142 -19.39 -2.32 -1.21
C LEU A 142 -20.20 -3.49 -1.77
N LEU A 143 -21.25 -3.87 -1.05
CA LEU A 143 -22.27 -4.79 -1.54
C LEU A 143 -23.54 -3.99 -1.86
N VAL A 144 -24.43 -4.57 -2.67
CA VAL A 144 -25.72 -3.95 -3.01
C VAL A 144 -26.51 -3.56 -1.74
N LYS A 145 -26.50 -4.43 -0.72
CA LYS A 145 -27.15 -4.18 0.58
C LYS A 145 -26.56 -3.03 1.39
N ASP A 146 -25.42 -2.49 0.98
CA ASP A 146 -24.75 -1.38 1.66
C ASP A 146 -25.17 -0.02 1.06
N ILE A 147 -25.93 -0.03 -0.05
CA ILE A 147 -26.39 1.16 -0.75
C ILE A 147 -27.90 1.25 -0.63
N HIS A 148 -28.38 2.39 -0.10
CA HIS A 148 -29.80 2.67 0.06
C HIS A 148 -30.13 3.98 -0.63
N PHE A 149 -31.16 3.97 -1.45
CA PHE A 149 -31.71 5.16 -2.08
C PHE A 149 -32.97 5.56 -1.32
N ALA A 150 -32.98 6.77 -0.76
CA ALA A 150 -34.12 7.35 -0.06
C ALA A 150 -35.00 8.15 -1.05
N GLU A 151 -35.90 8.98 -0.56
CA GLU A 151 -36.85 9.74 -1.38
C GLU A 151 -36.16 10.74 -2.32
N GLU A 152 -36.87 11.09 -3.40
CA GLU A 152 -36.46 12.10 -4.37
C GLU A 152 -36.39 13.48 -3.69
N VAL A 153 -35.21 14.09 -3.70
CA VAL A 153 -34.94 15.38 -3.01
C VAL A 153 -35.16 16.57 -3.95
N ALA A 154 -35.08 16.34 -5.26
CA ALA A 154 -35.33 17.29 -6.34
C ALA A 154 -35.58 16.51 -7.64
N PRO A 155 -36.17 17.14 -8.69
CA PRO A 155 -36.40 16.45 -9.96
C PRO A 155 -35.14 15.73 -10.47
N ARG A 156 -35.24 14.41 -10.68
CA ARG A 156 -34.13 13.52 -11.10
C ARG A 156 -32.96 13.42 -10.11
N SER A 157 -33.19 13.70 -8.83
CA SER A 157 -32.15 13.65 -7.78
C SER A 157 -32.63 12.83 -6.58
N VAL A 158 -31.89 11.78 -6.25
CA VAL A 158 -32.22 10.87 -5.15
C VAL A 158 -31.16 10.97 -4.06
N ARG A 159 -31.56 10.96 -2.78
CA ARG A 159 -30.61 10.86 -1.69
C ARG A 159 -30.08 9.42 -1.59
N MET A 160 -28.77 9.27 -1.71
CA MET A 160 -28.10 7.98 -1.54
C MET A 160 -27.40 7.93 -0.19
N GLN A 161 -27.62 6.84 0.55
CA GLN A 161 -26.90 6.51 1.77
C GLN A 161 -26.04 5.28 1.52
N VAL A 162 -24.78 5.34 1.92
CA VAL A 162 -23.81 4.24 1.77
C VAL A 162 -23.26 3.87 3.14
N THR A 163 -23.31 2.58 3.48
CA THR A 163 -22.76 2.04 4.73
C THR A 163 -21.45 1.30 4.48
N VAL A 164 -20.33 1.82 4.97
CA VAL A 164 -19.02 1.21 4.73
C VAL A 164 -18.71 0.17 5.82
N ARG A 165 -18.98 -1.10 5.53
CA ARG A 165 -18.79 -2.20 6.50
C ARG A 165 -17.40 -2.85 6.46
N ARG A 166 -16.61 -2.56 5.42
CA ARG A 166 -15.33 -3.21 5.13
C ARG A 166 -14.25 -2.17 4.88
N GLY A 167 -13.01 -2.52 5.21
CA GLY A 167 -11.85 -1.62 5.05
C GLY A 167 -11.25 -1.17 6.38
N LYS A 168 -10.15 -0.41 6.30
CA LYS A 168 -9.39 0.02 7.49
C LYS A 168 -10.22 0.93 8.40
N GLY A 169 -11.01 1.85 7.82
CA GLY A 169 -11.86 2.78 8.57
C GLY A 169 -12.95 2.05 9.37
N ALA A 170 -13.70 1.18 8.71
CA ALA A 170 -14.76 0.38 9.33
C ALA A 170 -14.25 -0.51 10.47
N ARG A 171 -13.05 -1.09 10.33
CA ARG A 171 -12.44 -1.90 11.40
C ARG A 171 -12.10 -1.09 12.65
N PHE A 172 -11.74 0.18 12.51
CA PHE A 172 -11.35 1.02 13.63
C PHE A 172 -12.54 1.73 14.28
N ARG A 173 -13.55 2.13 13.48
CA ARG A 173 -14.67 2.98 13.94
C ARG A 173 -16.02 2.28 14.01
N GLY A 174 -16.14 1.07 13.47
CA GLY A 174 -17.43 0.44 13.20
C GLY A 174 -17.99 0.80 11.83
N PRO A 175 -19.06 0.12 11.39
CA PRO A 175 -19.77 0.39 10.13
C PRO A 175 -20.52 1.72 10.12
#